data_AF-A0A498DBN2-F1
#
_entry.id   AF-A0A498DBN2-F1
#
_cell.length_a   1.000
_cell.length_b   1.000
_cell.length_c   1.000
_cell.angle_alpha   90.00
_cell.angle_beta   90.00
_cell.angle_gamma   90.00
#
_symmetry.space_group_name_H-M   'P 1'
#
loop_
_entity.id
_entity.type
_entity.pdbx_description
1 polymer ?
#
loop_
_entity_poly.entity_id
_entity_poly.type
_entity_poly.pdbx_seq_one_letter_code
_entity_poly.pdbx_strand_id
1 'polypeptide(L)' 'MQKGPKIMLFWTLVFPTIITILFIIKDYILGNDIEILSYSAVYLGIAAGGLVFGGSLIYLISKSKEKYN' A
#
# COMPACT_ATOMS: atom_id res chain seq x y z
N MET A 1 24.04 -5.10 -3.70
CA MET A 1 22.71 -5.61 -4.17
C MET A 1 21.62 -4.71 -3.61
N GLN A 2 20.90 -4.00 -4.48
CA GLN A 2 19.75 -3.15 -4.10
C GLN A 2 18.64 -4.03 -3.48
N LYS A 3 18.60 -4.16 -2.15
CA LYS A 3 17.55 -4.91 -1.44
C LYS A 3 16.26 -4.10 -1.23
N GLY A 4 16.34 -2.77 -1.33
CA GLY A 4 15.22 -1.84 -1.13
C GLY A 4 14.07 -1.92 -2.15
N PRO A 5 14.30 -2.06 -3.47
CA PRO A 5 13.21 -2.04 -4.45
C PRO A 5 12.26 -3.24 -4.30
N LYS A 6 12.80 -4.43 -4.00
CA LYS A 6 11.98 -5.64 -3.82
C LYS A 6 11.10 -5.57 -2.60
N ILE A 7 11.60 -5.05 -1.48
CA ILE A 7 10.81 -4.90 -0.26
C ILE A 7 9.70 -3.87 -0.47
N MET A 8 10.00 -2.77 -1.19
CA MET A 8 9.04 -1.71 -1.48
C MET A 8 7.89 -2.23 -2.36
N LEU A 9 8.22 -2.93 -3.46
CA LEU A 9 7.22 -3.53 -4.35
C LEU A 9 6.35 -4.57 -3.62
N PHE A 10 6.94 -5.35 -2.72
CA PHE A 10 6.19 -6.30 -1.90
C PHE A 10 5.19 -5.58 -1.00
N TRP A 11 5.60 -4.52 -0.30
CA TRP A 11 4.72 -3.72 0.55
C TRP A 11 3.65 -2.96 -0.23
N THR A 12 3.97 -2.48 -1.43
CA THR A 12 3.03 -1.86 -2.37
C THR A 12 1.91 -2.82 -2.79
N LEU A 13 2.13 -4.14 -2.78
CA LEU A 13 1.10 -5.13 -3.13
C LEU A 13 0.38 -5.68 -1.90
N VAL A 14 1.13 -6.02 -0.85
CA VAL A 14 0.58 -6.64 0.35
C VAL A 14 -0.32 -5.66 1.12
N PHE A 15 0.11 -4.40 1.25
CA PHE A 15 -0.64 -3.42 2.03
C PHE A 15 -2.02 -3.09 1.41
N PRO A 16 -2.14 -2.78 0.10
CA PRO A 16 -3.47 -2.60 -0.52
C PRO A 16 -4.32 -3.86 -0.45
N THR A 17 -3.73 -5.05 -0.55
CA THR A 17 -4.48 -6.32 -0.44
C THR A 17 -5.15 -6.43 0.93
N ILE A 18 -4.41 -6.16 2.01
CA ILE A 18 -4.96 -6.19 3.37
C ILE A 18 -6.07 -5.15 3.54
N ILE A 19 -5.86 -3.91 3.08
CA ILE A 19 -6.88 -2.86 3.19
C ILE A 19 -8.14 -3.24 2.41
N THR A 20 -7.98 -3.78 1.20
CA THR A 20 -9.11 -4.17 0.35
C THR A 20 -9.93 -5.29 1.00
N ILE A 21 -9.27 -6.29 1.58
CA ILE A 21 -9.93 -7.36 2.35
C ILE A 21 -10.71 -6.78 3.53
N LEU A 22 -10.13 -5.85 4.28
CA LEU A 22 -10.82 -5.19 5.40
C LEU A 22 -12.05 -4.41 4.94
N PHE A 23 -11.98 -3.73 3.80
CA PHE A 23 -13.11 -3.03 3.21
C PHE A 23 -14.23 -3.98 2.80
N ILE A 24 -13.90 -5.09 2.14
CA ILE A 24 -14.87 -6.13 1.78
C ILE A 24 -15.55 -6.71 3.02
N ILE A 25 -14.78 -7.03 4.07
CA ILE A 25 -15.33 -7.54 5.34
C ILE A 25 -16.26 -6.52 5.98
N LYS A 26 -15.87 -5.23 5.99
CA LYS A 26 -16.68 -4.15 6.57
C LYS A 26 -18.01 -4.02 5.83
N ASP A 27 -18.00 -4.03 4.50
CA ASP A 27 -19.22 -3.91 3.70
C ASP A 27 -20.10 -5.16 3.81
N TYR A 28 -19.49 -6.35 3.94
CA TYR A 28 -20.21 -7.58 4.27
C TYR A 28 -20.94 -7.49 5.63
N ILE A 29 -20.29 -6.94 6.67
CA ILE A 29 -20.91 -6.75 8.00
C ILE A 29 -22.04 -5.72 7.95
N LEU A 30 -21.90 -4.68 7.12
CA LEU A 30 -22.89 -3.60 6.98
C LEU A 30 -24.08 -3.98 6.08
N GLY A 31 -24.02 -5.11 5.37
CA GLY A 31 -25.05 -5.54 4.43
C GLY A 31 -25.12 -4.68 3.16
N ASN A 32 -24.02 -4.00 2.80
CA ASN A 32 -23.93 -3.23 1.58
C ASN A 32 -23.75 -4.15 0.36
N ASP A 33 -24.24 -3.71 -0.82
CA ASP A 33 -24.00 -4.43 -2.07
C ASP A 33 -22.49 -4.47 -2.39
N ILE A 34 -21.95 -5.69 -2.51
CA ILE A 34 -20.53 -5.92 -2.75
C ILE A 34 -20.28 -5.85 -4.26
N GLU A 35 -19.95 -4.66 -4.75
CA GLU A 35 -19.52 -4.48 -6.13
C GLU A 35 -17.99 -4.66 -6.24
N ILE A 36 -17.56 -5.84 -6.67
CA ILE A 36 -16.14 -6.25 -6.74
C ILE A 36 -15.28 -5.24 -7.53
N LEU A 37 -15.84 -4.62 -8.57
CA LEU A 37 -15.16 -3.62 -9.38
C LEU A 37 -14.85 -2.34 -8.60
N SER A 38 -15.72 -1.93 -7.67
CA SER A 38 -15.52 -0.74 -6.84
C SER A 38 -14.31 -0.88 -5.91
N TYR A 39 -14.02 -2.10 -5.44
CA TYR A 39 -12.82 -2.39 -4.65
C TYR A 39 -11.53 -2.38 -5.47
N SER A 40 -11.61 -2.58 -6.80
CA SER A 40 -10.43 -2.50 -7.67
C SER A 40 -9.88 -1.08 -7.73
N ALA A 41 -10.76 -0.06 -7.76
CA ALA A 41 -10.36 1.34 -7.71
C ALA A 41 -9.68 1.69 -6.38
N VAL A 42 -10.20 1.18 -5.26
CA VAL A 42 -9.59 1.35 -3.93
C VAL A 42 -8.21 0.70 -3.90
N TYR A 43 -8.10 -0.55 -4.35
CA TYR A 43 -6.84 -1.29 -4.42
C TYR A 43 -5.80 -0.54 -5.26
N LEU A 44 -6.16 -0.12 -6.47
CA LEU A 44 -5.27 0.58 -7.39
C LEU A 44 -4.88 1.96 -6.87
N GLY A 45 -5.79 2.69 -6.23
CA GLY A 45 -5.50 3.98 -5.61
C GLY A 45 -4.45 3.87 -4.50
N ILE A 46 -4.59 2.88 -3.61
CA ILE A 46 -3.63 2.66 -2.52
C ILE A 46 -2.29 2.16 -3.08
N ALA A 47 -2.31 1.25 -4.06
CA ALA A 47 -1.09 0.75 -4.71
C ALA A 47 -0.33 1.87 -5.42
N ALA A 48 -1.02 2.72 -6.19
CA ALA A 48 -0.43 3.86 -6.87
C ALA A 48 0.15 4.87 -5.86
N GLY A 49 -0.58 5.18 -4.78
CA GLY A 49 -0.07 6.00 -3.68
C GLY A 49 1.20 5.40 -3.05
N GLY A 50 1.21 4.10 -2.79
CA GLY A 50 2.37 3.38 -2.25
C GLY A 50 3.59 3.45 -3.16
N LEU A 51 3.42 3.44 -4.49
CA LEU A 51 4.51 3.61 -5.45
C LEU A 51 5.03 5.04 -5.50
N VAL A 52 4.12 6.02 -5.59
CA VAL A 52 4.46 7.45 -5.70
C VAL A 52 5.15 7.96 -4.43
N PHE A 53 4.64 7.58 -3.26
CA PHE A 53 5.17 8.05 -1.98
C PHE A 53 6.22 7.11 -1.38
N GLY A 54 6.26 5.84 -1.76
CA GLY A 54 7.19 4.85 -1.20
C GLY A 54 8.65 5.19 -1.46
N GLY A 55 8.98 5.66 -2.67
CA GLY A 55 10.34 6.09 -3.01
C GLY A 55 10.80 7.29 -2.18
N SER A 56 9.92 8.28 -2.04
CA SER A 56 10.15 9.50 -1.24
C SER A 56 10.35 9.17 0.25
N LEU A 57 9.53 8.26 0.80
CA LEU A 57 9.66 7.79 2.19
C LEU A 57 10.97 7.06 2.43
N ILE A 58 11.37 6.15 1.53
CA ILE A 58 12.65 5.44 1.64
C ILE A 58 13.83 6.41 1.58
N TYR A 59 13.79 7.39 0.69
CA TYR A 59 14.81 8.43 0.61
C TYR A 59 14.92 9.23 1.91
N LEU A 60 13.77 9.68 2.47
CA LEU A 60 13.74 10.41 3.74
C LEU A 60 14.29 9.58 4.90
N ILE A 61 13.92 8.30 4.99
CA ILE A 61 14.42 7.38 6.02
C ILE A 61 15.92 7.15 5.87
N SER A 62 16.41 6.98 4.63
CA SER A 62 17.84 6.81 4.36
C SER A 62 18.62 8.05 4.80
N LYS A 63 18.11 9.24 4.45
CA LYS A 63 18.72 10.52 4.80
C LYS A 63 18.68 10.82 6.30
N SER A 64 17.61 10.42 7.01
CA SER A 64 17.54 10.59 8.46
C SER A 64 18.56 9.70 9.17
N LYS A 65 18.81 8.50 8.64
CA LYS A 65 19.79 7.54 9.19
C LYS A 65 21.24 7.96 8.96
N GLU A 66 21.51 8.63 7.84
CA GLU A 66 22.81 9.26 7.54
C GLU A 66 23.12 10.42 8.48
N LYS A 67 22.11 11.14 8.97
CA LYS A 67 22.27 12.29 9.87
C LYS A 67 22.48 11.92 11.35
N TYR A 68 22.24 10.66 11.72
CA TYR A 68 22.29 10.16 13.11
C TYR A 68 23.41 9.12 13.35
N ASN A 69 24.27 8.87 12.37
CA ASN A 69 25.53 8.13 12.49
C ASN A 69 26.71 9.07 12.19
#